data_AF-A0AA38LAJ7-F1
#
_entry.id   AF-A0AA38LAJ7-F1
#
_cell.length_a   1.000
_cell.length_b   1.000
_cell.length_c   1.000
_cell.angle_alpha   90.00
_cell.angle_beta   90.00
_cell.angle_gamma   90.00
#
_symmetry.space_group_name_H-M   'P 1'
#
loop_
_entity.id
_entity.type
_entity.pdbx_description
1 polymer ?
#
loop_
_entity_poly.entity_id
_entity_poly.type
_entity_poly.pdbx_seq_one_letter_code
_entity_poly.pdbx_strand_id
1 'polypeptide(L)'
;SGSKVAGIGFGCGHDNEGQGFSQGGGLVGLGRGALSLISQLGSKVDNKFSYCLLSITDSSSQTSPLFFGQGASLSGGAKSIPLIKSSVIPTF
;
A
#
# COMPACT_ATOMS: atom_id res chain seq x y z
N SER A 1 -5.85 13.38 11.67
CA SER A 1 -6.70 12.56 12.55
C SER A 1 -6.88 11.21 11.89
N GLY A 2 -6.55 10.11 12.58
CA GLY A 2 -6.73 8.76 12.05
C GLY A 2 -8.14 8.24 12.32
N SER A 3 -8.70 7.48 11.37
CA SER A 3 -10.04 6.88 11.47
C SER A 3 -9.94 5.37 11.61
N LYS A 4 -10.73 4.77 12.52
CA LYS A 4 -10.80 3.32 12.68
C LYS A 4 -11.58 2.70 11.53
N VAL A 5 -11.07 1.59 10.98
CA VAL A 5 -11.76 0.81 9.95
C VAL A 5 -11.95 -0.62 10.46
N ALA A 6 -13.20 -1.05 10.53
CA ALA A 6 -13.56 -2.42 10.90
C ALA A 6 -13.70 -3.30 9.65
N GLY A 7 -13.60 -4.62 9.84
CA GLY A 7 -13.85 -5.60 8.79
C GLY A 7 -12.71 -5.76 7.77
N ILE A 8 -11.48 -5.35 8.12
CA ILE A 8 -10.31 -5.65 7.30
C ILE A 8 -9.91 -7.11 7.52
N GLY A 9 -10.00 -7.91 6.46
CA GLY A 9 -9.49 -9.27 6.41
C GLY A 9 -7.99 -9.28 6.18
N PHE A 10 -7.28 -10.10 6.96
CA PHE A 10 -5.87 -10.41 6.80
C PHE A 10 -5.66 -11.92 7.04
N GLY A 11 -4.57 -12.45 6.51
CA GLY A 11 -4.21 -13.87 6.66
C GLY A 11 -3.25 -14.11 7.82
N CYS A 12 -3.13 -15.37 8.24
CA CYS A 12 -2.14 -15.83 9.21
C CYS A 12 -1.03 -16.60 8.48
N GLY A 13 0.20 -16.11 8.54
CA GLY A 13 1.38 -16.82 8.08
C GLY A 13 1.92 -17.75 9.17
N HIS A 14 2.27 -18.99 8.82
CA HIS A 14 2.86 -19.96 9.74
C HIS A 14 4.34 -20.15 9.44
N ASP A 15 4.67 -20.46 8.18
CA ASP A 15 6.05 -20.60 7.70
C ASP A 15 6.35 -19.43 6.75
N ASN A 16 7.01 -18.39 7.29
CA ASN A 16 7.34 -17.18 6.55
C ASN A 16 8.80 -17.22 6.10
N GLU A 17 9.02 -17.55 4.83
CA GLU A 17 10.33 -17.65 4.22
C GLU A 17 10.72 -16.36 3.47
N GLY A 18 11.98 -15.95 3.57
CA GLY A 18 12.53 -14.81 2.84
C GLY A 18 13.19 -13.74 3.73
N GLN A 19 13.93 -12.82 3.11
CA GLN A 19 14.54 -11.70 3.84
C GLN A 19 13.49 -10.62 4.16
N GLY A 20 13.56 -10.06 5.37
CA GLY A 20 12.68 -8.95 5.82
C GLY A 20 11.59 -9.33 6.81
N PHE A 21 11.29 -10.62 7.01
CA PHE A 21 10.31 -11.07 8.01
C PHE A 21 10.78 -10.97 9.46
N SER A 22 12.07 -10.73 9.70
CA SER A 22 12.58 -10.41 11.03
C SER A 22 12.25 -8.98 11.49
N GLN A 23 11.80 -8.12 10.56
CA GLN A 23 11.62 -6.68 10.77
C GLN A 23 10.14 -6.26 10.81
N GLY A 24 9.21 -7.17 10.53
CA GLY A 24 7.77 -6.89 10.48
C GLY A 24 6.92 -8.13 10.74
N GLY A 25 5.68 -7.92 11.18
CA GLY A 25 4.74 -9.01 11.50
C GLY A 25 4.01 -9.62 10.29
N GLY A 26 4.36 -9.22 9.07
CA GLY A 26 3.70 -9.69 7.84
C GLY A 26 3.88 -8.73 6.66
N LEU A 27 3.06 -8.92 5.62
CA LEU A 27 3.07 -8.12 4.39
C LEU A 27 1.76 -7.35 4.20
N VAL A 28 1.87 -6.12 3.68
CA VAL A 28 0.72 -5.31 3.30
C VAL A 28 0.57 -5.33 1.78
N GLY A 29 -0.50 -5.92 1.27
CA GLY A 29 -0.80 -5.96 -0.16
C GLY A 29 -1.47 -4.67 -0.65
N LEU A 30 -0.82 -3.93 -1.54
CA LEU A 30 -1.33 -2.69 -2.16
C LEU A 30 -1.79 -2.86 -3.63
N GLY A 31 -1.92 -4.10 -4.09
CA GLY A 31 -2.38 -4.42 -5.44
C GLY A 31 -3.86 -4.12 -5.70
N ARG A 32 -4.40 -4.62 -6.80
CA ARG A 32 -5.75 -4.34 -7.30
C ARG A 32 -6.75 -5.49 -7.08
N GLY A 33 -6.34 -6.54 -6.36
CA GLY A 33 -7.21 -7.64 -5.97
C GLY A 33 -8.19 -7.24 -4.86
N ALA A 34 -9.30 -7.97 -4.75
CA ALA A 34 -10.35 -7.68 -3.76
C ALA A 34 -9.88 -7.72 -2.30
N LEU A 35 -8.87 -8.53 -1.99
CA LEU A 35 -8.27 -8.64 -0.66
C LEU A 35 -7.11 -7.65 -0.42
N SER A 36 -6.73 -6.82 -1.39
CA SER A 36 -5.72 -5.80 -1.14
C SER A 36 -6.22 -4.76 -0.13
N LEU A 37 -5.33 -4.17 0.64
CA LEU A 37 -5.70 -3.16 1.65
C LEU A 37 -6.45 -1.99 0.99
N ILE A 38 -6.01 -1.56 -0.19
CA ILE A 38 -6.63 -0.46 -0.93
C ILE A 38 -8.07 -0.78 -1.31
N SER A 39 -8.33 -1.99 -1.85
CA SER A 39 -9.68 -2.42 -2.21
C SER A 39 -10.59 -2.58 -0.98
N GLN A 40 -10.06 -3.10 0.13
CA GLN A 40 -10.81 -3.27 1.38
C GLN A 40 -11.16 -1.93 2.05
N LEU A 41 -10.28 -0.92 1.96
CA LEU A 41 -10.58 0.44 2.39
C LEU A 41 -11.58 1.13 1.45
N GLY A 42 -11.52 0.81 0.15
CA GLY A 42 -12.54 1.16 -0.82
C GLY A 42 -12.76 2.66 -0.96
N SER A 43 -14.03 3.06 -0.97
CA SER A 43 -14.45 4.46 -1.10
C SER A 43 -14.01 5.36 0.06
N LYS A 44 -13.65 4.81 1.24
CA LYS A 44 -13.14 5.64 2.35
C LYS A 44 -11.82 6.33 2.01
N VAL A 45 -11.09 5.79 1.04
CA VAL A 45 -9.79 6.31 0.59
C VAL A 45 -9.77 6.50 -0.94
N ASP A 46 -10.93 6.51 -1.59
CA ASP A 46 -11.06 6.61 -3.05
C ASP A 46 -10.23 5.57 -3.83
N ASN A 47 -9.95 4.41 -3.22
CA ASN A 47 -8.98 3.42 -3.72
C ASN A 47 -7.60 4.03 -4.10
N LYS A 48 -7.18 5.08 -3.41
CA LYS A 48 -6.01 5.89 -3.75
C LYS A 48 -4.99 5.84 -2.63
N PHE A 49 -3.73 5.66 -3.02
CA PHE A 49 -2.58 5.80 -2.14
C PHE A 49 -1.41 6.43 -2.90
N SER A 50 -0.46 6.99 -2.15
CA SER A 50 0.81 7.50 -2.67
C SER A 50 1.90 7.20 -1.66
N TYR A 51 3.13 7.08 -2.14
CA TYR A 51 4.28 6.78 -1.29
C TYR A 51 5.49 7.59 -1.74
N CYS A 52 6.39 7.85 -0.80
CA CYS A 52 7.74 8.31 -1.08
C CYS A 52 8.70 7.34 -0.39
N LEU A 53 9.29 6.43 -1.17
CA LEU A 53 10.26 5.46 -0.65
C LEU A 53 11.64 6.11 -0.63
N LEU A 54 12.23 6.14 0.55
CA LEU A 54 13.63 6.49 0.76
C LEU A 54 14.54 5.31 0.35
N SER A 55 15.83 5.57 0.21
CA SER A 55 16.81 4.52 -0.04
C SER A 55 16.94 3.62 1.19
N ILE A 56 17.17 2.33 0.97
CA ILE A 56 17.48 1.38 2.05
C ILE A 56 18.81 1.72 2.77
N THR A 57 19.63 2.59 2.18
CA THR A 57 20.90 3.08 2.74
C THR A 57 20.75 4.39 3.49
N ASP A 58 19.57 5.01 3.50
CA ASP A 58 19.33 6.27 4.20
C ASP A 58 19.34 6.07 5.73
N SER A 59 19.56 7.17 6.46
CA SER A 59 19.53 7.16 7.93
C SER A 59 18.25 6.55 8.49
N SER A 60 18.37 5.69 9.50
CA SER A 60 17.25 5.05 10.21
C SER A 60 16.34 6.03 10.96
N SER A 61 16.78 7.28 11.13
CA SER A 61 15.97 8.37 11.68
C SER A 61 14.93 8.93 10.70
N GLN A 62 15.05 8.64 9.41
CA GLN A 62 14.13 9.10 8.38
C GLN A 62 13.02 8.07 8.13
N THR A 63 11.85 8.54 7.71
CA THR A 63 10.69 7.68 7.44
C THR A 63 10.20 7.87 6.01
N SER A 64 9.81 6.76 5.38
CA SER A 64 9.14 6.76 4.07
C SER A 64 7.64 6.87 4.29
N PRO A 65 6.97 7.97 3.92
CA PRO A 65 5.54 8.11 4.16
C PRO A 65 4.72 7.32 3.14
N LEU A 66 3.62 6.74 3.63
CA LEU A 66 2.54 6.16 2.84
C LEU A 66 1.24 6.90 3.20
N PHE A 67 0.60 7.48 2.19
CA PHE A 67 -0.64 8.22 2.34
C PHE A 67 -1.80 7.47 1.68
N PHE A 68 -3.00 7.64 2.21
CA PHE A 68 -4.23 7.10 1.65
C PHE A 68 -5.25 8.23 1.43
N GLY A 69 -6.16 8.04 0.47
CA GLY A 69 -7.29 8.95 0.25
C GLY A 69 -6.84 10.36 -0.14
N GLN A 70 -7.43 11.38 0.48
CA GLN A 70 -7.15 12.77 0.14
C GLN A 70 -5.68 13.16 0.32
N GLY A 71 -4.98 12.58 1.31
CA GLY A 71 -3.54 12.80 1.50
C GLY A 71 -2.67 12.19 0.41
N ALA A 72 -3.20 11.26 -0.39
CA ALA A 72 -2.51 10.65 -1.51
C ALA A 72 -2.67 11.42 -2.84
N SER A 73 -3.29 12.61 -2.80
CA SER A 73 -3.53 13.41 -3.99
C SER A 73 -2.22 13.95 -4.56
N LEU A 74 -2.14 13.98 -5.89
CA LEU A 74 -1.01 14.55 -6.61
C LEU A 74 -0.96 16.07 -6.37
N SER A 75 0.19 16.58 -5.94
CA SER A 75 0.49 18.01 -5.87
C SER A 75 1.47 18.42 -6.97
N GLY A 76 1.47 19.71 -7.34
CA GLY A 76 2.56 20.40 -8.05
C GLY A 76 3.35 19.62 -9.11
N GLY A 77 2.99 19.74 -10.38
CA GLY A 77 3.82 19.28 -11.51
C GLY A 77 3.80 17.77 -11.81
N ALA A 78 3.15 16.96 -10.97
CA ALA A 78 2.96 15.53 -11.22
C ALA A 78 2.31 15.25 -12.58
N LYS A 79 2.83 14.25 -13.29
CA LYS A 79 2.26 13.76 -14.55
C LYS A 79 1.54 12.44 -14.30
N SER A 80 0.34 12.32 -14.84
CA SER A 80 -0.45 11.10 -14.75
C SER A 80 -0.37 10.34 -16.06
N ILE A 81 -0.23 9.02 -15.96
CA ILE A 81 -0.39 8.09 -17.07
C ILE A 81 -1.41 7.03 -16.68
N PRO A 82 -2.16 6.45 -17.64
CA PRO A 82 -3.09 5.37 -17.34
C PRO A 82 -2.37 4.16 -16.75
N LEU A 83 -2.89 3.65 -15.62
CA LEU A 83 -2.46 2.37 -15.07
C LEU A 83 -3.20 1.23 -15.78
N ILE A 84 -2.49 0.51 -16.65
CA ILE A 84 -3.04 -0.57 -17.46
C ILE A 84 -3.35 -1.79 -16.58
N LYS A 85 -4.45 -2.49 -16.87
CA LYS A 85 -4.80 -3.76 -16.20
C LYS A 85 -4.37 -4.93 -17.07
N SER A 86 -3.58 -5.84 -16.51
CA SER A 86 -3.22 -7.08 -17.20
C SER A 86 -4.45 -7.97 -17.37
N SER A 87 -4.62 -8.56 -18.54
CA SER A 87 -5.65 -9.58 -18.80
C SER A 87 -5.27 -10.95 -18.23
N VAL A 88 -3.98 -11.20 -18.02
CA VAL A 88 -3.44 -12.47 -17.50
C VAL A 88 -3.39 -12.45 -15.97
N ILE A 89 -2.98 -11.30 -15.39
CA ILE A 89 -2.83 -11.14 -13.94
C ILE A 89 -3.55 -9.87 -13.49
N PRO A 90 -4.89 -9.90 -13.37
CA PRO A 90 -5.70 -8.70 -13.19
C PRO A 90 -5.60 -8.05 -11.81
N THR A 91 -4.95 -8.72 -10.85
CA THR A 91 -4.79 -8.26 -9.46
C THR A 91 -3.52 -7.45 -9.23
N PHE A 92 -2.61 -7.41 -10.21
CA PHE A 92 -1.38 -6.63 -10.20
C PHE A 92 -1.49 -5.43 -11.15
#